data_AF-A0A7Y9WEH2-F1
#
_entry.id   AF-A0A7Y9WEH2-F1
#
_cell.length_a   1.000
_cell.length_b   1.000
_cell.length_c   1.000
_cell.angle_alpha   90.00
_cell.angle_beta   90.00
_cell.angle_gamma   90.00
#
_symmetry.space_group_name_H-M   'P 1'
#
loop_
_entity.id
_entity.type
_entity.pdbx_description
1 polymer ?
#
loop_
_entity_poly.entity_id
_entity_poly.type
_entity_poly.pdbx_seq_one_letter_code
_entity_poly.pdbx_strand_id
1 'polypeptide(L)'
;MKVRDLLNSLRNADAESVVLWLPPYADEGEAEEVRVVTTAKEQWTCERHISSSGAILDIHHPSRHGRSIGWNEATDQSWPERVVLLSAAPEVRHG
;
A
#
# COMPACT_ATOMS: atom_id res chain seq x y z
N MET A 1 9.69 -13.97 -4.92
CA MET A 1 8.72 -14.76 -5.65
C MET A 1 9.09 -14.68 -7.12
N LYS A 2 8.86 -15.72 -7.92
CA LYS A 2 9.05 -15.60 -9.37
C LYS A 2 7.93 -14.75 -9.98
N VAL A 3 8.18 -14.09 -11.10
CA VAL A 3 7.18 -13.27 -11.81
C VAL A 3 5.89 -14.06 -12.08
N ARG A 4 5.99 -15.30 -12.54
CA ARG A 4 4.83 -16.18 -12.78
C ARG A 4 3.97 -16.36 -11.54
N ASP A 5 4.60 -16.54 -10.39
CA ASP A 5 3.90 -16.80 -9.13
C ASP A 5 3.21 -15.52 -8.64
N LEU A 6 3.84 -14.35 -8.83
CA LEU A 6 3.22 -13.04 -8.59
C LEU A 6 1.99 -12.83 -9.47
N LEU A 7 2.11 -13.05 -10.78
CA LEU A 7 0.99 -12.93 -11.71
C LEU A 7 -0.15 -13.89 -11.35
N ASN A 8 0.17 -15.13 -10.95
CA ASN A 8 -0.85 -16.08 -10.51
C ASN A 8 -1.57 -15.61 -9.24
N SER A 9 -0.85 -15.02 -8.28
CA SER A 9 -1.45 -14.43 -7.07
C SER A 9 -2.35 -13.23 -7.38
N LEU A 10 -1.96 -12.41 -8.37
CA LEU A 10 -2.72 -11.23 -8.80
C LEU A 10 -3.88 -11.54 -9.75
N ARG A 11 -3.95 -12.76 -10.32
CA ARG A 11 -4.90 -13.12 -11.38
C ARG A 11 -6.36 -12.80 -11.06
N ASN A 12 -6.75 -12.92 -9.79
CA ASN A 12 -8.11 -12.66 -9.31
C ASN A 12 -8.22 -11.36 -8.49
N ALA A 13 -7.11 -10.63 -8.35
CA ALA A 13 -7.16 -9.30 -7.75
C ALA A 13 -7.97 -8.40 -8.67
N ASP A 14 -8.62 -7.41 -8.08
CA ASP A 14 -9.27 -6.37 -8.86
C ASP A 14 -8.23 -5.55 -9.62
N ALA A 15 -8.46 -5.34 -10.91
CA ALA A 15 -7.52 -4.68 -11.82
C ALA A 15 -7.29 -3.19 -11.49
N GLU A 16 -8.25 -2.56 -10.81
CA GLU A 16 -8.15 -1.16 -10.37
C GLU A 16 -7.53 -1.01 -8.97
N SER A 17 -7.07 -2.11 -8.36
CA SER A 17 -6.44 -2.06 -7.04
C SER A 17 -5.02 -1.48 -7.12
N VAL A 18 -4.68 -0.63 -6.15
CA VAL A 18 -3.34 -0.08 -6.02
C VAL A 18 -2.40 -1.13 -5.44
N VAL A 19 -1.22 -1.30 -6.02
CA VAL A 19 -0.20 -2.22 -5.51
C VAL A 19 0.73 -1.43 -4.57
N LEU A 20 0.72 -1.80 -3.29
CA LEU A 20 1.57 -1.19 -2.27
C LEU A 20 2.69 -2.15 -1.88
N TRP A 21 3.91 -1.63 -1.82
CA TRP A 21 5.06 -2.33 -1.27
C TRP A 21 5.24 -1.94 0.20
N LEU A 22 5.43 -2.93 1.07
CA LEU A 22 5.86 -2.72 2.45
C LEU A 22 7.38 -2.85 2.50
N PRO A 23 8.13 -1.73 2.43
CA PRO A 23 9.58 -1.81 2.33
C PRO A 23 10.17 -2.38 3.63
N PRO A 24 11.04 -3.40 3.55
CA PRO A 24 12.17 -3.46 4.46
C PRO A 24 13.09 -2.27 4.13
N TYR A 25 13.75 -1.72 5.14
CA TYR A 25 14.77 -0.70 4.92
C TYR A 25 15.83 -1.28 3.95
N ALA A 26 15.91 -0.80 2.70
CA ALA A 26 16.80 -1.40 1.71
C ALA A 26 17.15 -0.48 0.53
N ASP A 27 18.41 -0.55 0.08
CA ASP A 27 18.89 -0.09 -1.22
C ASP A 27 18.98 -1.25 -2.27
N GLU A 28 19.52 -1.01 -3.46
CA GLU A 28 19.63 -2.02 -4.53
C GLU A 28 20.43 -3.28 -4.12
N GLY A 29 21.39 -3.16 -3.20
CA GLY A 29 22.18 -4.27 -2.67
C GLY A 29 21.45 -5.08 -1.59
N GLU A 30 20.39 -4.50 -1.04
CA GLU A 30 19.54 -5.08 0.00
C GLU A 30 18.17 -5.50 -0.55
N ALA A 31 18.06 -5.67 -1.87
CA ALA A 31 16.82 -6.05 -2.54
C ALA A 31 16.27 -7.37 -1.97
N GLU A 32 15.11 -7.28 -1.31
CA GLU A 32 14.44 -8.43 -0.73
C GLU A 32 13.45 -9.08 -1.70
N GLU A 33 13.37 -10.40 -1.62
CA GLU A 33 12.40 -11.19 -2.36
C GLU A 33 10.98 -10.90 -1.84
N VAL A 34 10.04 -10.50 -2.72
CA VAL A 34 8.60 -10.50 -2.37
C VAL A 34 8.19 -11.92 -1.99
N ARG A 35 7.69 -12.14 -0.78
CA ARG A 35 7.26 -13.46 -0.28
C ARG A 35 5.74 -13.57 -0.18
N VAL A 36 5.07 -12.45 0.07
CA VAL A 36 3.63 -12.41 0.33
C VAL A 36 2.96 -11.42 -0.60
N VAL A 37 1.82 -11.84 -1.14
CA VAL A 37 0.91 -11.02 -1.97
C VAL A 37 -0.47 -11.17 -1.37
N THR A 38 -1.01 -10.09 -0.80
CA THR A 38 -2.31 -10.13 -0.10
C THR A 38 -3.22 -9.05 -0.63
N THR A 39 -4.39 -9.43 -1.15
CA THR A 39 -5.48 -8.48 -1.39
C THR A 39 -6.10 -8.09 -0.05
N ALA A 40 -6.07 -6.80 0.28
CA ALA A 40 -6.66 -6.32 1.52
C ALA A 40 -8.17 -6.59 1.51
N LYS A 41 -8.66 -7.26 2.56
CA LYS A 41 -10.11 -7.50 2.74
C LYS A 41 -10.84 -6.27 3.25
N GLU A 42 -10.15 -5.44 4.03
CA GLU A 42 -10.69 -4.17 4.51
C GLU A 42 -10.50 -3.06 3.45
N GLN A 43 -11.35 -2.03 3.52
CA GLN A 43 -11.22 -0.84 2.69
C GLN A 43 -10.01 -0.01 3.15
N TRP A 44 -9.27 0.51 2.18
CA TRP A 44 -8.16 1.42 2.41
C TRP A 44 -8.55 2.83 1.99
N THR A 45 -7.84 3.80 2.55
CA THR A 45 -7.94 5.21 2.20
C THR A 45 -6.59 5.67 1.69
N CYS A 46 -6.62 6.34 0.54
CA CYS A 46 -5.51 7.18 0.09
C CYS A 46 -5.83 8.63 0.47
N GLU A 47 -4.84 9.29 1.06
CA GLU A 47 -4.83 10.72 1.35
C GLU A 47 -3.75 11.38 0.53
N ARG A 48 -4.13 12.41 -0.23
CA ARG A 48 -3.21 13.27 -0.96
C ARG A 48 -2.97 14.54 -0.18
N HIS A 49 -1.78 14.65 0.41
CA HIS A 49 -1.32 15.81 1.15
C HIS A 49 -0.62 16.77 0.19
N ILE A 50 -0.96 18.06 0.29
CA ILE A 50 -0.31 19.11 -0.51
C ILE A 50 0.44 20.04 0.44
N SER A 51 1.77 19.98 0.40
CA SER A 51 2.61 20.86 1.22
C SER A 51 2.51 22.32 0.76
N SER A 52 2.98 23.24 1.61
CA SER A 52 3.01 24.68 1.29
C SER A 52 3.91 25.04 0.10
N SER A 53 4.86 24.17 -0.26
CA SER A 53 5.69 24.32 -1.47
C SER A 53 5.02 23.73 -2.73
N GLY A 54 3.83 23.13 -2.58
CA GLY A 54 3.11 22.42 -3.64
C GLY A 54 3.58 20.98 -3.87
N ALA A 55 4.53 20.46 -3.07
CA ALA A 55 4.90 19.05 -3.14
C ALA A 55 3.73 18.17 -2.67
N ILE A 56 3.51 17.07 -3.40
CA ILE A 56 2.43 16.12 -3.18
C ILE A 56 2.98 14.86 -2.52
N LEU A 57 2.29 14.38 -1.48
CA LEU A 57 2.55 13.10 -0.83
C LEU A 57 1.25 12.31 -0.75
N ASP A 58 1.25 11.10 -1.30
CA ASP A 58 0.14 10.17 -1.17
C ASP A 58 0.41 9.22 0.00
N ILE A 59 -0.52 9.15 0.95
CA ILE A 59 -0.45 8.32 2.16
C ILE A 59 -1.56 7.28 2.09
N HIS A 60 -1.19 6.01 2.17
CA HIS A 60 -2.11 4.89 2.09
C HIS A 60 -2.22 4.21 3.45
N HIS A 61 -3.44 4.05 3.96
CA HIS A 61 -3.67 3.36 5.23
C HIS A 61 -5.02 2.64 5.28
N PRO A 62 -5.18 1.62 6.15
CA PRO A 62 -6.50 1.07 6.45
C PRO A 62 -7.48 2.18 6.87
N SER A 63 -8.70 2.19 6.32
CA SER A 63 -9.67 3.26 6.58
C SER A 63 -10.07 3.39 8.05
N ARG A 64 -9.91 2.32 8.84
CA ARG A 64 -10.17 2.31 10.29
C ARG A 64 -9.23 3.19 11.11
N HIS A 65 -8.10 3.64 10.56
CA HIS A 65 -7.11 4.43 11.31
C HIS A 65 -7.45 5.94 11.36
N GLY A 66 -8.54 6.39 10.73
CA GLY A 66 -8.87 7.81 10.67
C GLY A 66 -7.92 8.60 9.77
N ARG A 67 -7.84 9.92 9.95
CA ARG A 67 -6.94 10.79 9.16
C ARG A 67 -5.49 10.62 9.57
N SER A 68 -4.58 10.74 8.60
CA SER A 68 -3.15 10.75 8.92
C SER A 68 -2.71 12.05 9.60
N ILE A 69 -1.55 11.99 10.26
CA ILE A 69 -0.95 13.17 10.92
C ILE A 69 -0.58 14.20 9.86
N GLY A 70 -0.93 15.46 10.10
CA GLY A 70 -0.64 16.56 9.17
C GLY A 70 -1.74 16.85 8.15
N TRP A 71 -2.85 16.09 8.18
CA TRP A 71 -4.02 16.33 7.34
C TRP A 71 -4.55 17.77 7.44
N ASN A 72 -4.73 18.40 6.29
CA ASN A 72 -5.29 19.74 6.14
C ASN A 72 -6.61 19.70 5.36
N GLU A 73 -7.73 19.92 6.05
CA GLU A 73 -9.06 19.88 5.45
C GLU A 73 -9.28 20.87 4.29
N ALA A 74 -8.52 21.97 4.23
CA ALA A 74 -8.68 22.98 3.20
C ALA A 74 -8.02 22.60 1.87
N THR A 75 -6.99 21.75 1.89
CA THR A 75 -6.14 21.47 0.73
C THR A 75 -6.08 20.01 0.36
N ASP A 76 -6.21 19.12 1.34
CA ASP A 76 -5.95 17.70 1.14
C ASP A 76 -7.19 16.98 0.64
N GLN A 77 -6.96 15.89 -0.07
CA GLN A 77 -8.01 15.08 -0.68
C GLN A 77 -7.89 13.65 -0.19
N SER A 78 -9.02 12.95 -0.13
CA SER A 78 -9.02 11.54 0.23
C SER A 78 -10.11 10.78 -0.47
N TRP A 79 -9.82 9.52 -0.80
CA TRP A 79 -10.78 8.63 -1.42
C TRP A 79 -10.57 7.19 -0.91
N PRO A 80 -11.63 6.38 -0.92
CA PRO A 80 -11.50 4.95 -0.67
C PRO A 80 -10.83 4.25 -1.85
N GLU A 81 -10.07 3.20 -1.57
CA GLU A 81 -9.43 2.36 -2.58
C GLU A 81 -9.34 0.90 -2.15
N ARG A 82 -9.10 0.04 -3.15
CA ARG A 82 -8.73 -1.36 -2.96
C ARG A 82 -7.23 -1.48 -3.15
N VAL A 83 -6.58 -2.30 -2.32
CA VAL A 83 -5.13 -2.45 -2.36
C VAL A 83 -4.70 -3.91 -2.40
N VAL A 84 -3.58 -4.14 -3.07
CA VAL A 84 -2.79 -5.36 -2.95
C VAL A 84 -1.48 -5.02 -2.26
N LEU A 85 -1.20 -5.71 -1.16
CA LEU A 85 0.02 -5.56 -0.40
C LEU A 85 1.06 -6.59 -0.87
N LEU A 86 2.26 -6.11 -1.15
CA LEU A 86 3.45 -6.90 -1.39
C LEU A 86 4.37 -6.77 -0.17
N SER A 87 4.90 -7.88 0.34
CA SER A 87 5.86 -7.87 1.46
C SER A 87 6.92 -8.96 1.33
N ALA A 88 8.12 -8.67 1.82
CA ALA A 88 9.16 -9.67 2.05
C ALA A 88 9.02 -10.41 3.39
N ALA A 89 8.26 -9.84 4.33
CA ALA A 89 7.99 -10.49 5.60
C ALA A 89 7.11 -11.73 5.40
N PRO A 90 7.40 -12.85 6.08
CA PRO A 90 6.50 -14.00 6.06
C PRO A 90 5.15 -13.65 6.67
N GLU A 91 4.06 -14.25 6.17
CA GLU A 91 2.72 -14.06 6.75
C GLU A 91 2.74 -14.41 8.26
N VAL A 92 2.48 -13.43 9.11
CA VAL A 92 2.23 -13.68 10.53
C VAL A 92 0.79 -14.20 10.63
N ARG A 93 0.63 -15.50 10.85
CA ARG A 93 -0.68 -16.08 11.18
C ARG A 93 -1.07 -15.62 12.58
N HIS A 94 -1.93 -14.62 12.68
CA HIS A 94 -2.66 -14.37 13.92
C HIS A 94 -3.71 -15.48 14.06
N GLY A 95 -3.49 -16.38 15.03
CA GLY A 95 -4.44 -17.42 15.44
C GLY A 95 -5.59 -16.85 16.24
#